data_AF-A0A7W3WN66-F1
#
_entry.id   AF-A0A7W3WN66-F1
#
_cell.length_a   1.000
_cell.length_b   1.000
_cell.length_c   1.000
_cell.angle_alpha   90.00
_cell.angle_beta   90.00
_cell.angle_gamma   90.00
#
_symmetry.space_group_name_H-M   'P 1'
#
loop_
_entity.id
_entity.type
_entity.pdbx_description
1 polymer ?
#
loop_
_entity_poly.entity_id
_entity_poly.type
_entity_poly.pdbx_seq_one_letter_code
_entity_poly.pdbx_strand_id
1 'polypeptide(L)'
;MSAPGTSRTSVEINSQPANWRRAAAEVSDHAAALPRRGERVAVVGCGTSWFVAQSYAALRESGGHGETDAFAASEFPTSRHYDRVLTITRSGTTTEVLD
;
A
#
# COMPACT_ATOMS: atom_id res chain seq x y z
N MET A 1 12.79 -13.34 38.75
CA MET A 1 12.42 -13.94 37.46
C MET A 1 11.91 -12.82 36.57
N SER A 2 12.67 -12.43 35.54
CA SER A 2 12.21 -11.40 34.60
C SER A 2 11.00 -11.93 33.82
N ALA A 3 9.94 -11.13 33.73
CA ALA A 3 8.80 -11.44 32.88
C ALA A 3 9.27 -11.70 31.44
N PRO A 4 8.63 -12.63 30.70
CA PRO A 4 8.98 -12.85 29.29
C PRO A 4 8.85 -11.53 28.54
N GLY A 5 9.97 -11.05 27.99
CA GLY A 5 10.01 -9.78 27.27
C GLY A 5 9.13 -9.84 26.03
N THR A 6 8.20 -8.90 25.89
CA THR A 6 7.34 -8.79 24.72
C THR A 6 8.18 -8.64 23.46
N SER A 7 7.90 -9.46 22.43
CA SER A 7 8.64 -9.37 21.16
C SER A 7 8.36 -8.04 20.45
N ARG A 8 9.30 -7.56 19.63
CA ARG A 8 9.11 -6.35 18.81
C ARG A 8 7.88 -6.48 17.90
N THR A 9 7.69 -7.64 17.27
CA THR A 9 6.52 -7.93 16.43
C THR A 9 5.22 -7.85 17.22
N SER A 10 5.18 -8.34 18.46
CA SER A 10 4.00 -8.22 19.31
C SER A 10 3.69 -6.76 19.65
N VAL A 11 4.71 -5.94 19.91
CA VAL A 11 4.55 -4.49 20.12
C VAL A 11 3.99 -3.83 18.85
N GLU A 12 4.55 -4.14 17.68
CA GLU A 12 4.10 -3.59 16.39
C GLU A 12 2.64 -3.97 16.08
N ILE A 13 2.25 -5.24 16.28
CA ILE A 13 0.88 -5.72 16.09
C ILE A 13 -0.09 -4.98 17.03
N ASN A 14 0.29 -4.82 18.31
CA ASN A 14 -0.53 -4.13 19.30
C ASN A 14 -0.67 -2.62 19.02
N SER A 15 0.23 -2.03 18.23
CA SER A 15 0.15 -0.62 17.84
C SER A 15 -0.86 -0.32 16.72
N GLN A 16 -1.36 -1.34 16.01
CA GLN A 16 -2.19 -1.17 14.82
C GLN A 16 -3.44 -0.29 15.00
N PRO A 17 -4.23 -0.41 16.10
CA PRO A 17 -5.40 0.46 16.31
C PRO A 17 -5.05 1.96 16.44
N ALA A 18 -3.85 2.28 16.95
CA ALA A 18 -3.37 3.65 16.98
C ALA A 18 -2.93 4.11 15.58
N ASN A 19 -2.20 3.24 14.86
CA ASN A 19 -1.76 3.53 13.49
C ASN A 19 -2.93 3.78 12.53
N TRP A 20 -4.03 3.02 12.65
CA TRP A 20 -5.22 3.24 11.82
C TRP A 20 -5.90 4.58 12.08
N ARG A 21 -6.05 4.96 13.36
CA ARG A 21 -6.61 6.27 13.72
C ARG A 21 -5.74 7.42 13.20
N ARG A 22 -4.41 7.26 13.32
CA ARG A 22 -3.45 8.21 12.77
C ARG A 22 -3.58 8.34 11.25
N ALA A 23 -3.57 7.21 10.53
CA ALA A 23 -3.73 7.21 9.07
C ALA A 23 -5.03 7.89 8.62
N ALA A 24 -6.15 7.65 9.32
CA ALA A 24 -7.42 8.30 9.02
C ALA A 24 -7.40 9.82 9.29
N ALA A 25 -6.64 10.28 10.28
CA ALA A 25 -6.50 11.70 10.59
C ALA A 25 -5.57 12.44 9.61
N GLU A 26 -4.53 11.76 9.10
CA GLU A 26 -3.50 12.37 8.23
C GLU A 26 -3.85 12.28 6.72
N VAL A 27 -4.84 11.46 6.33
CA VAL A 27 -5.12 11.18 4.90
C VAL A 27 -5.46 12.42 4.07
N SER A 28 -6.13 13.42 4.66
CA SER A 28 -6.47 14.67 3.97
C SER A 28 -5.22 15.43 3.52
N ASP A 29 -4.16 15.38 4.31
CA ASP A 29 -2.91 16.11 4.06
C ASP A 29 -2.12 15.48 2.90
N HIS A 30 -2.45 14.23 2.56
CA HIS A 30 -1.84 13.45 1.48
C HIS A 30 -2.75 13.25 0.27
N ALA A 31 -3.95 13.83 0.26
CA ALA A 31 -4.95 13.60 -0.78
C ALA A 31 -4.45 13.88 -2.21
N ALA A 32 -3.57 14.87 -2.37
CA ALA A 32 -2.98 15.20 -3.67
C ALA A 32 -2.10 14.08 -4.26
N ALA A 33 -1.47 13.27 -3.40
CA ALA A 33 -0.62 12.16 -3.81
C ALA A 33 -1.44 10.90 -4.18
N LEU A 34 -2.67 10.78 -3.67
CA LEU A 34 -3.52 9.62 -3.89
C LEU A 34 -4.19 9.63 -5.28
N PRO A 35 -4.45 8.45 -5.88
CA PRO A 35 -5.17 8.38 -7.14
C PRO A 35 -6.57 9.01 -7.06
N ARG A 36 -6.94 9.76 -8.10
CA ARG A 36 -8.27 10.36 -8.24
C ARG A 36 -9.28 9.31 -8.69
N ARG A 37 -10.58 9.57 -8.49
CA ARG A 37 -11.63 8.73 -9.06
C ARG A 37 -11.60 8.82 -10.59
N GLY A 38 -11.79 7.69 -11.26
CA GLY A 38 -11.77 7.57 -12.71
C GLY A 38 -10.39 7.27 -13.31
N GLU A 39 -9.30 7.56 -12.59
CA GLU A 39 -7.95 7.19 -13.05
C GLU A 39 -7.82 5.66 -13.17
N ARG A 40 -7.21 5.20 -14.26
CA ARG A 40 -6.73 3.83 -14.43
C ARG A 40 -5.40 3.69 -13.69
N VAL A 41 -5.35 2.85 -12.67
CA VAL A 41 -4.23 2.82 -11.72
C VAL A 41 -3.55 1.45 -11.73
N ALA A 42 -2.21 1.45 -11.72
CA ALA A 42 -1.44 0.28 -11.34
C ALA A 42 -0.92 0.45 -9.91
N VAL A 43 -1.07 -0.56 -9.07
CA VAL A 43 -0.56 -0.57 -7.70
C VAL A 43 0.48 -1.67 -7.56
N VAL A 44 1.68 -1.31 -7.13
CA VAL A 44 2.82 -2.24 -7.14
C VAL A 44 3.43 -2.36 -5.74
N GLY A 45 4.01 -3.52 -5.44
CA GLY A 45 4.75 -3.74 -4.20
C GLY A 45 5.48 -5.08 -4.18
N CYS A 46 6.33 -5.27 -3.18
CA CYS A 46 7.07 -6.53 -2.94
C CYS A 46 6.63 -7.21 -1.64
N GLY A 47 6.58 -8.55 -1.64
CA GLY A 47 6.20 -9.35 -0.47
C GLY A 47 4.84 -8.96 0.10
N THR A 48 4.76 -8.70 1.41
CA THR A 48 3.50 -8.27 2.06
C THR A 48 2.90 -7.01 1.42
N SER A 49 3.73 -6.12 0.88
CA SER A 49 3.23 -4.90 0.22
C SER A 49 2.44 -5.21 -1.05
N TRP A 50 2.75 -6.32 -1.75
CA TRP A 50 1.94 -6.79 -2.88
C TRP A 50 0.56 -7.28 -2.43
N PHE A 51 0.44 -7.94 -1.27
CA PHE A 51 -0.87 -8.32 -0.72
C PHE A 51 -1.71 -7.10 -0.32
N VAL A 52 -1.07 -6.05 0.17
CA VAL A 52 -1.73 -4.77 0.42
C VAL A 52 -2.17 -4.12 -0.90
N ALA A 53 -1.33 -4.15 -1.94
CA ALA A 53 -1.68 -3.63 -3.27
C ALA A 53 -2.92 -4.32 -3.85
N GLN A 54 -3.01 -5.64 -3.75
CA GLN A 54 -4.19 -6.42 -4.16
C GLN A 54 -5.44 -6.02 -3.37
N SER A 55 -5.32 -5.90 -2.03
CA SER A 55 -6.44 -5.52 -1.17
C SER A 55 -6.93 -4.10 -1.48
N TYR A 56 -6.01 -3.17 -1.73
CA TYR A 56 -6.33 -1.80 -2.12
C TYR A 56 -7.00 -1.75 -3.50
N ALA A 57 -6.48 -2.50 -4.48
CA ALA A 57 -7.05 -2.55 -5.83
C ALA A 57 -8.51 -3.04 -5.79
N ALA A 58 -8.77 -4.16 -5.11
CA ALA A 58 -10.11 -4.70 -4.93
C ALA A 58 -11.07 -3.69 -4.24
N LEU A 59 -10.59 -2.97 -3.23
CA LEU A 59 -11.40 -1.95 -2.55
C LEU A 59 -11.69 -0.74 -3.45
N ARG A 60 -10.69 -0.27 -4.21
CA ARG A 60 -10.83 0.88 -5.11
C ARG A 60 -11.82 0.57 -6.24
N GLU A 61 -11.73 -0.62 -6.84
CA GLU A 61 -12.65 -1.04 -7.90
C GLU A 61 -14.07 -1.27 -7.37
N SER A 62 -14.23 -2.00 -6.27
CA SER A 62 -15.55 -2.25 -5.68
C SER A 62 -16.25 -0.98 -5.20
N GLY A 63 -15.50 0.06 -4.82
CA GLY A 63 -16.04 1.39 -4.53
C GLY A 63 -16.41 2.22 -5.77
N GLY A 64 -16.15 1.71 -6.98
CA GLY A 64 -16.37 2.40 -8.25
C GLY A 64 -15.41 3.57 -8.47
N HIS A 65 -14.17 3.49 -7.97
CA HIS A 65 -13.19 4.58 -8.08
C HIS A 65 -12.36 4.50 -9.37
N GLY A 66 -12.55 3.48 -10.20
CA GLY A 66 -11.85 3.28 -11.48
C GLY A 66 -11.06 1.97 -11.51
N GLU A 67 -10.69 1.55 -12.73
CA GLU A 67 -9.90 0.34 -12.97
C GLU A 67 -8.57 0.42 -12.20
N THR A 68 -8.26 -0.66 -11.49
CA THR A 68 -7.10 -0.75 -10.60
C THR A 68 -6.49 -2.14 -10.69
N ASP A 69 -5.34 -2.23 -11.34
CA ASP A 69 -4.57 -3.47 -11.39
C ASP A 69 -3.54 -3.50 -10.25
N ALA A 70 -3.27 -4.70 -9.70
CA ALA A 70 -2.22 -4.90 -8.70
C ALA A 70 -1.15 -5.86 -9.20
N PHE A 71 0.13 -5.47 -9.09
CA PHE A 71 1.26 -6.29 -9.53
C PHE A 71 2.27 -6.49 -8.42
N ALA A 72 2.92 -7.66 -8.41
CA ALA A 72 4.23 -7.75 -7.80
C ALA A 72 5.17 -6.81 -8.58
N ALA A 73 6.03 -6.06 -7.90
CA ALA A 73 6.81 -5.01 -8.55
C ALA A 73 7.64 -5.54 -9.75
N SER A 74 8.24 -6.73 -9.61
CA SER A 74 9.01 -7.39 -10.68
C SER A 74 8.20 -7.78 -11.92
N GLU A 75 6.88 -7.86 -11.80
CA GLU A 75 5.97 -8.30 -12.88
C GLU A 75 5.17 -7.14 -13.47
N PHE A 76 5.53 -5.88 -13.15
CA PHE A 76 4.81 -4.72 -13.64
C PHE A 76 4.94 -4.60 -15.18
N PRO A 77 3.82 -4.61 -15.93
CA PRO A 77 3.85 -4.58 -17.39
C PRO A 77 4.07 -3.15 -17.91
N THR A 78 5.33 -2.81 -18.20
CA THR A 78 5.74 -1.47 -18.69
C THR A 78 5.13 -1.06 -20.02
N SER A 79 4.57 -2.00 -20.78
CA SER A 79 3.88 -1.73 -22.05
C SER A 79 2.42 -1.27 -21.89
N ARG A 80 1.83 -1.37 -20.68
CA ARG A 80 0.45 -0.93 -20.42
C ARG A 80 0.42 0.52 -19.93
N HIS A 81 -0.51 1.30 -20.45
CA HIS A 81 -0.70 2.70 -20.04
C HIS A 81 -1.60 2.83 -18.81
N TYR A 82 -1.13 3.52 -17.78
CA TYR A 82 -1.91 3.88 -16.60
C TYR A 82 -1.83 5.39 -16.38
N ASP A 83 -2.91 5.99 -15.87
CA ASP A 83 -2.91 7.40 -15.47
C ASP A 83 -2.04 7.62 -14.23
N ARG A 84 -1.91 6.59 -13.39
CA ARG A 84 -1.06 6.61 -12.19
C ARG A 84 -0.50 5.24 -11.85
N VAL A 85 0.75 5.24 -11.37
CA VAL A 85 1.36 4.09 -10.68
C VAL A 85 1.49 4.46 -9.20
N LEU A 86 0.96 3.62 -8.31
CA LEU A 86 1.05 3.78 -6.87
C LEU A 86 1.91 2.65 -6.29
N THR A 87 3.03 3.00 -5.69
CA THR A 87 3.91 2.00 -5.07
C THR A 87 3.68 1.92 -3.57
N ILE A 88 3.50 0.69 -3.07
CA ILE A 88 3.40 0.39 -1.64
C ILE A 88 4.71 -0.27 -1.20
N THR A 89 5.38 0.36 -0.24
CA THR A 89 6.62 -0.15 0.34
C THR A 89 6.73 0.27 1.80
N ARG A 90 7.16 -0.66 2.67
CA ARG A 90 7.42 -0.37 4.08
C ARG A 90 8.70 0.44 4.27
N SER A 91 9.78 0.06 3.57
CA SER A 91 11.09 0.66 3.80
C SER A 91 11.39 1.83 2.88
N GLY A 92 10.72 1.94 1.72
CA GLY A 92 11.07 2.94 0.71
C GLY A 92 12.37 2.65 -0.03
N THR A 93 13.01 1.51 0.21
CA THR A 93 14.38 1.18 -0.26
C THR A 93 14.48 -0.15 -0.99
N THR A 94 13.36 -0.80 -1.30
CA THR A 94 13.37 -2.04 -2.07
C THR A 94 13.74 -1.73 -3.51
N THR A 95 14.84 -2.31 -4.00
CA THR A 95 15.40 -2.03 -5.33
C THR A 95 14.38 -2.22 -6.45
N GLU A 96 13.55 -3.26 -6.37
CA GLU A 96 12.51 -3.57 -7.36
C GLU A 96 11.37 -2.53 -7.42
N VAL A 97 11.31 -1.61 -6.46
CA VAL A 97 10.39 -0.46 -6.47
C VAL A 97 11.07 0.80 -7.01
N LEU A 98 12.40 0.85 -7.02
CA LEU A 98 13.19 2.01 -7.42
C LEU A 98 13.64 1.96 -8.88
N ASP A 99 13.78 0.75 -9.44
CA ASP A 99 14.13 0.48 -10.83
C ASP A 99 12.89 0.21 -11.70
#